data_AF-A0A4S2HEU8-F1
#
_entry.id   AF-A0A4S2HEU8-F1
#
_cell.length_a   1.000
_cell.length_b   1.000
_cell.length_c   1.000
_cell.angle_alpha   90.00
_cell.angle_beta   90.00
_cell.angle_gamma   90.00
#
_symmetry.space_group_name_H-M   'P 1'
#
loop_
_entity.id
_entity.type
_entity.pdbx_description
1 polymer ?
#
loop_
_entity_poly.entity_id
_entity_poly.type
_entity_poly.pdbx_seq_one_letter_code
_entity_poly.pdbx_strand_id
1 'polypeptide(L)'
;MSGALSRKGDGILMTVRFSRKRLMGALKAFGAISAVAATAIVLPMAGERLEAQEERAEWRALAEKSLAAEEHDVWDGGSVLLQSAALELDSASNSTLLLPTRNVAELQTFGADHLVNAQRAAREQRCLAEAIYYEARSENIYGQLAVAEVVVNRVGHRAYPETICGVVYQGSELSTGCQFTFTCDGSMETAPRGRGWDRAQRVAAHMTMGFARPVTRQATHYHTVQIDPYWSGSLVRTRTVGEHIFYRFPSRAERGLLEREA
;
A
#
# COMPACT_ATOMS: atom_id res chain seq x y z
N MET A 1 73.44 43.38 53.98
CA MET A 1 72.63 43.87 52.84
C MET A 1 72.36 42.69 51.91
N SER A 2 71.17 42.67 51.31
CA SER A 2 70.64 41.63 50.39
C SER A 2 70.21 40.32 51.07
N GLY A 3 69.02 39.78 50.85
CA GLY A 3 67.95 40.12 49.92
C GLY A 3 67.06 38.89 49.73
N ALA A 4 65.74 39.08 49.77
CA ALA A 4 64.74 38.03 49.60
C ALA A 4 64.71 37.49 48.15
N LEU A 5 64.54 36.18 47.99
CA LEU A 5 64.13 35.57 46.71
C LEU A 5 63.13 34.42 46.95
N SER A 6 61.86 34.78 46.82
CA SER A 6 60.90 34.15 45.90
C SER A 6 60.51 32.67 46.11
N ARG A 7 59.54 32.41 47.01
CA ARG A 7 58.61 31.27 46.87
C ARG A 7 57.55 31.61 45.79
N LYS A 8 57.85 31.34 44.51
CA LYS A 8 56.93 31.57 43.38
C LYS A 8 56.56 30.30 42.59
N GLY A 9 56.98 29.12 43.05
CA GLY A 9 56.84 27.84 42.30
C GLY A 9 55.56 27.04 42.55
N ASP A 10 54.99 27.09 43.77
CA ASP A 10 53.96 26.09 44.17
C ASP A 10 52.54 26.40 43.69
N GLY A 11 52.20 27.67 43.42
CA GLY A 11 50.86 28.05 42.95
C GLY A 11 50.55 27.66 41.50
N ILE A 12 51.58 27.56 40.65
CA ILE A 12 51.43 27.26 39.21
C ILE A 12 51.19 25.76 39.00
N LEU A 13 51.78 24.88 39.82
CA LEU A 13 51.61 23.44 39.67
C LEU A 13 50.20 22.96 40.09
N MET A 14 49.60 23.60 41.09
CA MET A 14 48.24 23.28 41.56
C MET A 14 47.15 23.74 40.58
N THR A 15 47.31 24.91 39.96
CA THR A 15 46.36 25.47 38.97
C THR A 15 46.34 24.66 37.67
N VAL A 16 47.49 24.17 37.21
CA VAL A 16 47.58 23.29 36.02
C VAL A 16 46.91 21.93 36.25
N ARG A 17 47.07 21.32 37.44
CA ARG A 17 46.41 20.05 37.79
C ARG A 17 44.88 20.19 37.90
N PHE A 18 44.38 21.32 38.40
CA PHE A 18 42.95 21.58 38.53
C PHE A 18 42.27 21.75 37.16
N SER A 19 42.94 22.45 36.24
CA SER A 19 42.51 22.62 34.84
C SER A 19 42.43 21.27 34.08
N ARG A 20 43.43 20.40 34.26
CA ARG A 20 43.46 19.07 33.61
C ARG A 20 42.32 18.15 34.06
N LYS A 21 41.98 18.15 35.35
CA LYS A 21 40.85 17.35 35.88
C LYS A 21 39.50 17.84 35.35
N ARG A 22 39.30 19.16 35.26
CA ARG A 22 38.07 19.75 34.67
C ARG A 22 37.95 19.46 33.17
N LEU A 23 39.05 19.56 32.42
CA LEU A 23 39.09 19.23 31.00
C LEU A 23 38.78 17.74 30.73
N MET A 24 39.36 16.84 31.53
CA MET A 24 39.09 15.40 31.41
C MET A 24 37.65 15.04 31.82
N GLY A 25 37.07 15.72 32.82
CA GLY A 25 35.66 15.57 33.18
C GLY A 25 34.73 16.05 32.05
N ALA A 26 35.04 17.20 31.44
CA ALA A 26 34.30 17.73 30.30
C ALA A 26 34.38 16.80 29.09
N LEU A 27 35.56 16.31 28.71
CA LEU A 27 35.72 15.35 27.60
C LEU A 27 34.93 14.05 27.81
N LYS A 28 34.92 13.51 29.03
CA LYS A 28 34.11 12.33 29.37
C LYS A 28 32.61 12.62 29.28
N ALA A 29 32.17 13.78 29.76
CA ALA A 29 30.77 14.21 29.64
C ALA A 29 30.35 14.42 28.17
N PHE A 30 31.20 15.07 27.36
CA PHE A 30 30.96 15.25 25.92
C PHE A 30 30.93 13.92 25.15
N GLY A 31 31.81 12.97 25.50
CA GLY A 31 31.79 11.63 24.93
C GLY A 31 30.51 10.86 25.27
N ALA A 32 30.07 10.92 26.52
CA ALA A 32 28.82 10.28 26.97
C ALA A 32 27.58 10.91 26.31
N ILE A 33 27.50 12.25 26.24
CA ILE A 33 26.38 12.95 25.60
C ILE A 33 26.35 12.68 24.09
N SER A 34 27.50 12.66 23.41
CA SER A 34 27.56 12.34 21.97
C SER A 34 27.15 10.89 21.69
N ALA A 35 27.53 9.94 22.54
CA ALA A 35 27.13 8.54 22.39
C ALA A 35 25.62 8.35 22.54
N VAL A 36 25.00 9.04 23.52
CA VAL A 36 23.54 9.02 23.73
C VAL A 36 22.79 9.70 22.58
N ALA A 37 23.28 10.85 22.09
CA ALA A 37 22.68 11.53 20.94
C ALA A 37 22.78 10.69 19.65
N ALA A 38 23.92 10.04 19.41
CA ALA A 38 24.10 9.16 18.27
C ALA A 38 23.17 7.94 18.33
N THR A 39 22.99 7.33 19.51
CA THR A 39 22.04 6.22 19.66
C THR A 39 20.59 6.67 19.45
N ALA A 40 20.17 7.81 20.01
CA ALA A 40 18.81 8.33 19.87
C ALA A 40 18.42 8.66 18.41
N ILE A 41 19.38 8.98 17.54
CA ILE A 41 19.12 9.28 16.12
C ILE A 41 19.31 8.03 15.23
N VAL A 42 20.36 7.24 15.47
CA VAL A 42 20.71 6.12 14.58
C VAL A 42 19.76 4.93 14.75
N LEU A 43 19.31 4.62 15.97
CA LEU A 43 18.39 3.50 16.23
C LEU A 43 17.03 3.65 15.52
N PRO A 44 16.30 4.78 15.62
CA PRO A 44 15.04 4.93 14.89
C PRO A 44 15.24 4.90 13.38
N MET A 45 16.31 5.51 12.86
CA MET A 45 16.63 5.44 11.43
C MET A 45 16.95 4.01 10.95
N ALA A 46 17.58 3.19 11.81
CA ALA A 46 17.83 1.78 11.49
C ALA A 46 16.52 0.98 11.43
N GLY A 47 15.59 1.23 12.35
CA GLY A 47 14.25 0.61 12.34
C GLY A 47 13.46 0.97 11.08
N GLU A 48 13.39 2.26 10.72
CA GLU A 48 12.71 2.70 9.50
C GLU A 48 13.31 2.08 8.23
N ARG A 49 14.64 1.94 8.19
CA ARG A 49 15.33 1.29 7.08
C ARG A 49 15.03 -0.19 7.00
N LEU A 50 14.99 -0.91 8.12
CA LEU A 50 14.66 -2.34 8.16
C LEU A 50 13.25 -2.60 7.62
N GLU A 51 12.25 -1.87 8.12
CA GLU A 51 10.87 -1.96 7.62
C GLU A 51 10.80 -1.64 6.12
N ALA A 52 11.51 -0.60 5.66
CA ALA A 52 11.53 -0.25 4.25
C ALA A 52 12.26 -1.27 3.36
N GLN A 53 13.20 -2.05 3.91
CA GLN A 53 13.86 -3.13 3.18
C GLN A 53 12.96 -4.37 3.11
N GLU A 54 12.26 -4.69 4.20
CA GLU A 54 11.28 -5.77 4.25
C GLU A 54 10.11 -5.51 3.28
N GLU A 55 9.53 -4.31 3.31
CA GLU A 55 8.47 -3.91 2.37
C GLU A 55 8.95 -4.04 0.92
N ARG A 56 10.18 -3.62 0.63
CA ARG A 56 10.78 -3.77 -0.71
C ARG A 56 10.98 -5.23 -1.09
N ALA A 57 11.37 -6.09 -0.16
CA ALA A 57 11.52 -7.52 -0.40
C ALA A 57 10.17 -8.18 -0.68
N GLU A 58 9.12 -7.83 0.07
CA GLU A 58 7.76 -8.30 -0.17
C GLU A 58 7.24 -7.86 -1.54
N TRP A 59 7.41 -6.59 -1.92
CA TRP A 59 7.03 -6.10 -3.26
C TRP A 59 7.80 -6.79 -4.39
N ARG A 60 9.10 -7.04 -4.21
CA ARG A 60 9.90 -7.79 -5.18
C ARG A 60 9.38 -9.21 -5.34
N ALA A 61 9.15 -9.92 -4.23
CA ALA A 61 8.61 -11.27 -4.27
C ALA A 61 7.22 -11.33 -4.93
N LEU A 62 6.37 -10.33 -4.67
CA LEU A 62 5.07 -10.22 -5.32
C LEU A 62 5.22 -10.00 -6.83
N ALA A 63 6.10 -9.09 -7.25
CA ALA A 63 6.37 -8.82 -8.66
C ALA A 63 6.93 -10.05 -9.39
N GLU A 64 7.93 -10.74 -8.80
CA GLU A 64 8.48 -11.99 -9.34
C GLU A 64 7.38 -13.06 -9.51
N LYS A 65 6.47 -13.18 -8.54
CA LYS A 65 5.36 -14.12 -8.59
C LYS A 65 4.31 -13.76 -9.64
N SER A 66 4.05 -12.48 -9.87
CA SER A 66 3.16 -12.00 -10.93
C SER A 66 3.76 -12.26 -12.31
N LEU A 67 5.05 -11.95 -12.49
CA LEU A 67 5.78 -12.24 -13.73
C LEU A 67 5.84 -13.75 -14.03
N ALA A 68 6.03 -14.59 -13.01
CA ALA A 68 6.01 -16.04 -13.17
C ALA A 68 4.60 -16.61 -13.45
N ALA A 69 3.53 -15.89 -13.09
CA ALA A 69 2.16 -16.33 -13.35
C ALA A 69 1.74 -16.10 -14.82
N GLU A 70 2.34 -15.13 -15.51
CA GLU A 70 2.10 -14.85 -16.93
C GLU A 70 2.53 -16.00 -17.87
N GLU A 71 3.34 -16.96 -17.41
CA GLU A 71 3.79 -18.09 -18.24
C GLU A 71 2.66 -19.11 -18.54
N HIS A 72 1.55 -19.09 -17.79
CA HIS A 72 0.47 -20.09 -17.92
C HIS A 72 -0.85 -19.57 -18.51
N ASP A 73 -1.06 -18.25 -18.56
CA ASP A 73 -2.23 -17.62 -19.20
C ASP A 73 -1.74 -16.57 -20.19
N VAL A 74 -1.00 -17.02 -21.22
CA VAL A 74 -0.85 -16.23 -22.44
C VAL A 74 -2.25 -16.06 -23.00
N TRP A 75 -2.84 -14.88 -22.80
CA TRP A 75 -3.88 -14.39 -23.68
C TRP A 75 -3.33 -14.62 -25.09
N ASP A 76 -3.91 -15.57 -25.84
CA ASP A 76 -3.75 -15.71 -27.29
C ASP A 76 -4.37 -14.44 -27.89
N GLY A 77 -3.62 -13.34 -27.73
CA GLY A 77 -3.99 -12.00 -28.14
C GLY A 77 -3.80 -12.05 -29.62
N GLY A 78 -4.80 -12.66 -30.27
CA GLY A 78 -4.78 -13.09 -31.65
C GLY A 78 -4.03 -12.06 -32.43
N SER A 79 -2.81 -12.45 -32.84
CA SER A 79 -1.87 -11.68 -33.62
C SER A 79 -2.36 -10.26 -33.88
N VAL A 80 -1.99 -9.29 -33.04
CA VAL A 80 -1.97 -7.91 -33.50
C VAL A 80 -0.91 -7.89 -34.60
N LEU A 81 -1.34 -8.25 -35.81
CA LEU A 81 -0.66 -7.90 -37.02
C LEU A 81 -0.68 -6.38 -37.00
N LEU A 82 0.41 -5.79 -36.50
CA LEU A 82 0.88 -4.51 -37.00
C LEU A 82 1.18 -4.74 -38.48
N GLN A 83 0.13 -4.72 -39.29
CA GLN A 83 0.24 -4.43 -40.71
C GLN A 83 0.65 -2.97 -40.78
N SER A 84 1.95 -2.72 -40.58
CA SER A 84 2.56 -1.64 -41.32
C SER A 84 2.24 -1.94 -42.78
N ALA A 85 1.41 -1.10 -43.39
CA ALA A 85 1.19 -1.14 -44.82
C ALA A 85 2.53 -0.80 -45.49
N ALA A 86 3.40 -1.80 -45.63
CA ALA A 86 4.53 -1.72 -46.52
C ALA A 86 3.93 -1.76 -47.93
N LEU A 87 3.87 -0.60 -48.58
CA LEU A 87 3.50 -0.47 -49.97
C LEU A 87 4.54 -1.18 -50.83
N GLU A 88 4.22 -2.38 -51.31
CA GLU A 88 4.91 -2.98 -52.44
C GLU A 88 4.20 -2.52 -53.72
N LEU A 89 4.89 -1.71 -54.52
CA LEU A 89 4.40 -1.23 -55.81
C LEU A 89 4.87 -2.20 -56.90
N ASP A 90 3.96 -3.04 -57.40
CA ASP A 90 4.17 -3.79 -58.65
C ASP A 90 3.75 -2.91 -59.84
N SER A 91 4.71 -2.49 -60.67
CA SER A 91 4.48 -1.55 -61.77
C SER A 91 3.80 -2.18 -62.99
N ALA A 92 3.33 -3.43 -62.90
CA ALA A 92 2.85 -4.20 -64.04
C ALA A 92 1.32 -4.35 -64.16
N SER A 93 0.53 -3.95 -63.15
CA SER A 93 -0.93 -4.15 -63.17
C SER A 93 -1.71 -2.84 -63.29
N ASN A 94 -2.62 -2.78 -64.28
CA ASN A 94 -3.54 -1.67 -64.57
C ASN A 94 -4.67 -1.56 -63.51
N SER A 95 -4.35 -1.73 -62.23
CA SER A 95 -5.29 -1.77 -61.13
C SER A 95 -5.38 -0.40 -60.46
N THR A 96 -6.56 0.21 -60.47
CA THR A 96 -6.82 1.47 -59.76
C THR A 96 -6.66 1.23 -58.26
N LEU A 97 -5.64 1.85 -57.66
CA LEU A 97 -5.40 1.80 -56.23
C LEU A 97 -6.44 2.65 -55.49
N LEU A 98 -7.38 2.00 -54.81
CA LEU A 98 -8.27 2.67 -53.86
C LEU A 98 -7.51 2.83 -52.54
N LEU A 99 -7.01 4.03 -52.28
CA LEU A 99 -6.53 4.40 -50.96
C LEU A 99 -7.75 4.72 -50.09
N PRO A 100 -8.06 3.91 -49.06
CA PRO A 100 -9.06 4.34 -48.07
C PRO A 100 -8.52 5.60 -47.40
N THR A 101 -9.09 6.76 -47.71
CA THR A 101 -8.80 8.00 -47.01
C THR A 101 -9.39 7.88 -45.62
N ARG A 102 -8.60 7.39 -44.65
CA ARG A 102 -9.01 7.45 -43.24
C ARG A 102 -9.05 8.91 -42.81
N ASN A 103 -10.13 9.29 -42.13
CA ASN A 103 -10.25 10.64 -41.60
C ASN A 103 -9.19 10.81 -40.51
N VAL A 104 -8.50 11.96 -40.46
CA VAL A 104 -7.54 12.27 -39.38
C VAL A 104 -8.20 12.28 -37.99
N ALA A 105 -9.53 12.43 -37.91
CA ALA A 105 -10.30 12.22 -36.70
C ALA A 105 -10.26 10.77 -36.18
N GLU A 106 -10.09 9.77 -37.06
CA GLU A 106 -9.90 8.36 -36.68
C GLU A 106 -8.49 8.07 -36.16
N LEU A 107 -7.55 9.02 -36.28
CA LEU A 107 -6.23 8.96 -35.66
C LEU A 107 -6.21 9.58 -34.26
N GLN A 108 -7.35 10.07 -33.75
CA GLN A 108 -7.45 10.52 -32.36
C GLN A 108 -7.46 9.31 -31.42
N THR A 109 -6.28 8.93 -30.94
CA THR A 109 -6.11 7.87 -29.93
C THR A 109 -6.48 8.31 -28.52
N PHE A 110 -6.79 9.60 -28.31
CA PHE A 110 -7.07 10.18 -27.00
C PHE A 110 -8.16 11.25 -27.11
N GLY A 111 -9.24 11.08 -26.34
CA GLY A 111 -10.41 11.96 -26.35
C GLY A 111 -10.84 12.40 -24.95
N ALA A 112 -11.88 13.23 -24.88
CA ALA A 112 -12.44 13.71 -23.62
C ALA A 112 -13.01 12.58 -22.74
N ASP A 113 -13.55 11.53 -23.37
CA ASP A 113 -14.00 10.31 -22.73
C ASP A 113 -12.87 9.58 -21.98
N HIS A 114 -11.67 9.55 -22.56
CA HIS A 114 -10.49 8.95 -21.94
C HIS A 114 -10.09 9.71 -20.65
N LEU A 115 -10.18 11.04 -20.67
CA LEU A 115 -9.95 11.87 -19.48
C LEU A 115 -10.99 11.60 -18.38
N VAL A 116 -12.27 11.47 -18.75
CA VAL A 116 -13.35 11.16 -17.80
C VAL A 116 -13.15 9.76 -17.20
N ASN A 117 -12.80 8.78 -18.00
CA ASN A 117 -12.51 7.42 -17.54
C ASN A 117 -11.28 7.38 -16.61
N ALA A 118 -10.21 8.10 -16.97
CA ALA A 118 -9.02 8.23 -16.12
C ALA A 118 -9.33 8.90 -14.78
N GLN A 119 -10.14 9.96 -14.78
CA GLN A 119 -10.60 10.62 -13.55
C GLN A 119 -11.46 9.70 -12.68
N ARG A 120 -12.35 8.91 -13.29
CA ARG A 120 -13.14 7.90 -12.58
C ARG A 120 -12.24 6.84 -11.96
N ALA A 121 -11.33 6.24 -12.75
CA ALA A 121 -10.39 5.24 -12.27
C ALA A 121 -9.52 5.76 -11.12
N ALA A 122 -9.00 6.99 -11.23
CA ALA A 122 -8.24 7.62 -10.17
C ALA A 122 -9.05 7.83 -8.88
N ARG A 123 -10.35 8.15 -9.01
CA ARG A 123 -11.27 8.27 -7.87
C ARG A 123 -11.51 6.91 -7.20
N GLU A 124 -11.82 5.88 -7.97
CA GLU A 124 -12.04 4.52 -7.46
C GLU A 124 -10.78 4.00 -6.74
N GLN A 125 -9.60 4.18 -7.34
CA GLN A 125 -8.34 3.82 -6.72
C GLN A 125 -8.08 4.58 -5.40
N ARG A 126 -8.45 5.86 -5.34
CA ARG A 126 -8.33 6.65 -4.11
C ARG A 126 -9.25 6.12 -3.00
N CYS A 127 -10.51 5.84 -3.31
CA CYS A 127 -11.44 5.25 -2.34
C CYS A 127 -10.92 3.91 -1.80
N LEU A 128 -10.35 3.07 -2.68
CA LEU A 128 -9.71 1.82 -2.26
C LEU A 128 -8.53 2.07 -1.31
N ALA A 129 -7.66 3.02 -1.64
CA ALA A 129 -6.52 3.38 -0.81
C ALA A 129 -6.95 3.90 0.56
N GLU A 130 -8.01 4.70 0.64
CA GLU A 130 -8.59 5.20 1.89
C GLU A 130 -9.08 4.04 2.76
N ALA A 131 -9.85 3.10 2.19
CA ALA A 131 -10.27 1.89 2.90
C ALA A 131 -9.07 1.08 3.43
N ILE A 132 -8.07 0.82 2.59
CA ILE A 132 -6.86 0.08 3.01
C ILE A 132 -6.13 0.82 4.15
N TYR A 133 -6.01 2.14 4.06
CA TYR A 133 -5.29 2.93 5.06
C TYR A 133 -5.98 2.90 6.42
N TYR A 134 -7.29 3.14 6.46
CA TYR A 134 -8.00 3.20 7.74
C TYR A 134 -8.20 1.82 8.36
N GLU A 135 -8.33 0.77 7.55
CA GLU A 135 -8.56 -0.59 8.03
C GLU A 135 -7.27 -1.37 8.32
N ALA A 136 -6.19 -1.11 7.58
CA ALA A 136 -5.02 -1.99 7.54
C ALA A 136 -3.66 -1.27 7.40
N ARG A 137 -3.55 0.03 7.70
CA ARG A 137 -2.25 0.75 7.60
C ARG A 137 -1.11 0.12 8.41
N SER A 138 -1.43 -0.55 9.52
CA SER A 138 -0.48 -1.21 10.41
C SER A 138 -0.17 -2.64 9.99
N GLU A 139 -0.91 -3.19 9.03
CA GLU A 139 -0.68 -4.53 8.49
C GLU A 139 0.47 -4.52 7.46
N ASN A 140 1.04 -5.70 7.22
CA ASN A 140 1.94 -5.93 6.10
C ASN A 140 1.20 -5.87 4.74
N ILE A 141 1.94 -6.03 3.64
CA ILE A 141 1.35 -5.93 2.30
C ILE A 141 0.24 -6.97 2.09
N TYR A 142 0.38 -8.18 2.62
CA TYR A 142 -0.64 -9.21 2.49
C TYR A 142 -1.95 -8.87 3.22
N GLY A 143 -1.88 -8.27 4.42
CA GLY A 143 -3.08 -7.80 5.13
C GLY A 143 -3.77 -6.65 4.40
N GLN A 144 -3.01 -5.72 3.85
CA GLN A 144 -3.57 -4.64 3.01
C GLN A 144 -4.20 -5.17 1.72
N LEU A 145 -3.55 -6.11 1.04
CA LEU A 145 -4.11 -6.79 -0.13
C LEU A 145 -5.40 -7.54 0.21
N ALA A 146 -5.47 -8.15 1.40
CA ALA A 146 -6.63 -8.90 1.84
C ALA A 146 -7.86 -7.99 2.04
N VAL A 147 -7.70 -6.82 2.66
CA VAL A 147 -8.77 -5.83 2.77
C VAL A 147 -9.16 -5.29 1.39
N ALA A 148 -8.18 -5.00 0.53
CA ALA A 148 -8.43 -4.53 -0.82
C ALA A 148 -9.23 -5.56 -1.65
N GLU A 149 -8.88 -6.85 -1.53
CA GLU A 149 -9.57 -7.95 -2.20
C GLU A 149 -11.02 -8.06 -1.73
N VAL A 150 -11.29 -7.87 -0.43
CA VAL A 150 -12.68 -7.84 0.08
C VAL A 150 -13.50 -6.75 -0.60
N VAL A 151 -12.95 -5.54 -0.76
CA VAL A 151 -13.66 -4.44 -1.44
C VAL A 151 -13.95 -4.80 -2.90
N VAL A 152 -12.98 -5.34 -3.62
CA VAL A 152 -13.17 -5.77 -5.03
C VAL A 152 -14.16 -6.95 -5.14
N ASN A 153 -14.10 -7.91 -4.22
CA ASN A 153 -15.05 -9.02 -4.17
C ASN A 153 -16.48 -8.54 -3.92
N ARG A 154 -16.65 -7.49 -3.09
CA ARG A 154 -17.95 -6.85 -2.88
C ARG A 154 -18.47 -6.22 -4.16
N VAL A 155 -17.63 -5.47 -4.90
CA VAL A 155 -18.00 -4.92 -6.22
C VAL A 155 -18.49 -6.01 -7.17
N GLY A 156 -17.87 -7.20 -7.14
CA GLY A 156 -18.29 -8.35 -7.94
C GLY A 156 -19.52 -9.12 -7.42
N HIS A 157 -20.11 -8.73 -6.28
CA HIS A 157 -21.18 -9.48 -5.64
C HIS A 157 -22.47 -8.67 -5.55
N ARG A 158 -23.58 -9.25 -6.05
CA ARG A 158 -24.94 -8.65 -6.14
C ARG A 158 -25.54 -8.04 -4.86
N ALA A 159 -24.92 -8.26 -3.70
CA ALA A 159 -25.38 -7.72 -2.42
C ALA A 159 -24.77 -6.35 -2.10
N TYR A 160 -23.83 -5.87 -2.92
CA TYR A 160 -23.12 -4.62 -2.70
C TYR A 160 -23.17 -3.73 -3.94
N PRO A 161 -22.82 -2.44 -3.81
CA PRO A 161 -22.68 -1.53 -4.94
C PRO A 161 -21.65 -1.98 -5.97
N GLU A 162 -21.86 -1.59 -7.23
CA GLU A 162 -21.02 -1.99 -8.38
C GLU A 162 -19.76 -1.13 -8.57
N THR A 163 -19.45 -0.24 -7.62
CA THR A 163 -18.25 0.61 -7.66
C THR A 163 -17.48 0.52 -6.34
N ILE A 164 -16.16 0.69 -6.39
CA ILE A 164 -15.30 0.65 -5.21
C ILE A 164 -15.70 1.76 -4.25
N CYS A 165 -15.82 2.99 -4.74
CA CYS A 165 -16.28 4.11 -3.90
C CYS A 165 -17.67 3.84 -3.31
N GLY A 166 -18.58 3.22 -4.09
CA GLY A 166 -19.91 2.85 -3.60
C GLY A 166 -19.85 1.85 -2.44
N VAL A 167 -18.96 0.85 -2.52
CA VAL A 167 -18.73 -0.12 -1.43
C VAL A 167 -18.08 0.54 -0.21
N VAL A 168 -17.05 1.37 -0.43
CA VAL A 168 -16.28 2.00 0.67
C VAL A 168 -17.14 2.98 1.46
N TYR A 169 -17.95 3.79 0.77
CA TYR A 169 -18.85 4.76 1.39
C TYR A 169 -20.28 4.24 1.60
N GLN A 170 -20.48 2.93 1.52
CA GLN A 170 -21.80 2.35 1.71
C GLN A 170 -22.33 2.67 3.11
N GLY A 171 -23.47 3.37 3.15
CA GLY A 171 -24.12 3.76 4.39
C GLY A 171 -23.58 5.03 5.04
N SER A 172 -22.59 5.72 4.46
CA SER A 172 -22.00 6.93 5.07
C SER A 172 -22.97 8.10 5.24
N GLU A 173 -24.04 8.12 4.45
CA GLU A 173 -25.11 9.13 4.51
C GLU A 173 -26.29 8.69 5.40
N LEU A 174 -26.27 7.46 5.92
CA LEU A 174 -27.36 6.88 6.69
C LEU A 174 -27.11 7.01 8.20
N SER A 175 -28.17 7.19 8.98
CA SER A 175 -28.10 7.15 10.44
C SER A 175 -27.99 5.74 11.01
N THR A 176 -28.19 4.70 10.19
CA THR A 176 -28.23 3.29 10.61
C THR A 176 -26.86 2.64 10.72
N GLY A 177 -25.79 3.35 10.33
CA GLY A 177 -24.42 2.88 10.41
C GLY A 177 -23.75 2.73 9.04
N CYS A 178 -22.45 2.54 9.08
CA CYS A 178 -21.56 2.65 7.92
C CYS A 178 -20.80 1.34 7.72
N GLN A 179 -20.60 0.95 6.47
CA GLN A 179 -19.92 -0.30 6.14
C GLN A 179 -18.45 -0.27 6.58
N PHE A 180 -17.80 0.88 6.45
CA PHE A 180 -16.47 1.14 7.00
C PHE A 180 -16.58 2.26 8.03
N THR A 181 -16.14 1.99 9.25
CA THR A 181 -16.39 2.89 10.39
C THR A 181 -15.75 4.27 10.20
N PHE A 182 -14.59 4.31 9.53
CA PHE A 182 -13.84 5.54 9.26
C PHE A 182 -14.63 6.59 8.47
N THR A 183 -15.67 6.17 7.72
CA THR A 183 -16.50 7.09 6.95
C THR A 183 -17.46 7.89 7.83
N CYS A 184 -17.61 7.54 9.11
CA CYS A 184 -18.64 8.06 10.00
C CYS A 184 -18.17 8.39 11.42
N ASP A 185 -16.97 7.95 11.80
CA ASP A 185 -16.40 8.18 13.14
C ASP A 185 -15.53 9.45 13.26
N GLY A 186 -15.42 10.24 12.18
CA GLY A 186 -14.59 11.45 12.12
C GLY A 186 -13.12 11.19 11.72
N SER A 187 -12.72 9.94 11.45
CA SER A 187 -11.33 9.60 11.05
C SER A 187 -10.84 10.35 9.81
N MET A 188 -11.75 10.74 8.92
CA MET A 188 -11.44 11.50 7.71
C MET A 188 -11.16 12.99 7.96
N GLU A 189 -11.38 13.51 9.16
CA GLU A 189 -11.00 14.90 9.51
C GLU A 189 -9.48 15.10 9.41
N THR A 190 -8.71 14.04 9.61
CA THR A 190 -7.27 14.04 9.38
C THR A 190 -6.94 13.32 8.08
N ALA A 191 -6.36 14.05 7.13
CA ALA A 191 -5.93 13.48 5.86
C ALA A 191 -4.91 12.32 6.05
N PRO A 192 -5.06 11.21 5.30
CA PRO A 192 -4.05 10.15 5.26
C PRO A 192 -2.67 10.68 4.88
N ARG A 193 -1.62 10.19 5.55
CA ARG A 193 -0.25 10.67 5.36
C ARG A 193 0.81 9.64 5.75
N GLY A 194 2.03 9.85 5.26
CA GLY A 194 3.21 9.07 5.60
C GLY A 194 3.24 7.68 4.95
N ARG A 195 4.19 6.85 5.39
CA ARG A 195 4.51 5.56 4.74
C ARG A 195 3.31 4.62 4.61
N GLY A 196 2.43 4.58 5.62
CA GLY A 196 1.20 3.77 5.57
C GLY A 196 0.27 4.20 4.43
N TRP A 197 0.16 5.51 4.17
CA TRP A 197 -0.64 6.04 3.07
C TRP A 197 -0.01 5.76 1.71
N ASP A 198 1.31 5.95 1.59
CA ASP A 198 2.03 5.64 0.34
C ASP A 198 1.91 4.17 -0.03
N ARG A 199 1.98 3.28 0.97
CA ARG A 199 1.80 1.84 0.79
C ARG A 199 0.36 1.50 0.40
N ALA A 200 -0.64 2.06 1.07
CA ALA A 200 -2.05 1.86 0.74
C ALA A 200 -2.36 2.28 -0.72
N GLN A 201 -1.81 3.40 -1.18
CA GLN A 201 -1.95 3.85 -2.57
C GLN A 201 -1.32 2.86 -3.57
N ARG A 202 -0.14 2.29 -3.26
CA ARG A 202 0.50 1.27 -4.10
C ARG A 202 -0.30 -0.03 -4.15
N VAL A 203 -0.80 -0.49 -3.00
CA VAL A 203 -1.67 -1.68 -2.92
C VAL A 203 -2.96 -1.48 -3.70
N ALA A 204 -3.60 -0.30 -3.56
CA ALA A 204 -4.79 0.04 -4.32
C ALA A 204 -4.52 0.02 -5.83
N ALA A 205 -3.42 0.63 -6.29
CA ALA A 205 -3.01 0.60 -7.69
C ALA A 205 -2.80 -0.82 -8.21
N HIS A 206 -2.06 -1.63 -7.45
CA HIS A 206 -1.78 -3.02 -7.81
C HIS A 206 -3.06 -3.86 -7.92
N MET A 207 -4.02 -3.63 -7.03
CA MET A 207 -5.33 -4.29 -7.05
C MET A 207 -6.19 -3.82 -8.23
N THR A 208 -6.31 -2.52 -8.48
CA THR A 208 -7.14 -2.00 -9.58
C THR A 208 -6.57 -2.28 -10.96
N MET A 209 -5.26 -2.52 -11.07
CA MET A 209 -4.61 -2.98 -12.31
C MET A 209 -4.84 -4.48 -12.58
N GLY A 210 -5.45 -5.23 -11.65
CA GLY A 210 -5.72 -6.66 -11.83
C GLY A 210 -4.51 -7.57 -11.61
N PHE A 211 -3.39 -7.05 -11.12
CA PHE A 211 -2.16 -7.82 -10.87
C PHE A 211 -2.18 -8.58 -9.54
N ALA A 212 -3.11 -8.23 -8.64
CA ALA A 212 -3.20 -8.82 -7.32
C ALA A 212 -3.72 -10.25 -7.37
N ARG A 213 -2.92 -11.19 -6.85
CA ARG A 213 -3.36 -12.57 -6.66
C ARG A 213 -4.33 -12.69 -5.48
N PRO A 214 -5.36 -13.54 -5.56
CA PRO A 214 -6.26 -13.78 -4.43
C PRO A 214 -5.51 -14.29 -3.19
N VAL A 215 -5.75 -13.65 -2.04
CA VAL A 215 -5.19 -14.02 -0.73
C VAL A 215 -6.27 -14.46 0.27
N THR A 216 -7.51 -13.98 0.12
CA THR A 216 -8.62 -14.23 1.06
C THR A 216 -9.53 -15.41 0.70
N ARG A 217 -9.37 -16.00 -0.49
CA ARG A 217 -10.29 -17.02 -1.04
C ARG A 217 -11.72 -16.48 -1.20
N GLN A 218 -11.87 -15.36 -1.91
CA GLN A 218 -13.16 -14.74 -2.23
C GLN A 218 -13.94 -14.24 -1.00
N ALA A 219 -13.24 -13.74 0.02
CA ALA A 219 -13.91 -13.21 1.19
C ALA A 219 -14.62 -11.89 0.88
N THR A 220 -15.78 -11.69 1.49
CA THR A 220 -16.58 -10.45 1.43
C THR A 220 -16.76 -9.80 2.80
N HIS A 221 -16.35 -10.47 3.87
CA HIS A 221 -16.44 -9.99 5.24
C HIS A 221 -15.14 -10.30 5.98
N TYR A 222 -14.83 -9.48 6.97
CA TYR A 222 -13.75 -9.74 7.91
C TYR A 222 -14.03 -9.06 9.24
N HIS A 223 -13.32 -9.50 10.26
CA HIS A 223 -13.20 -8.78 11.53
C HIS A 223 -11.80 -9.00 12.11
N THR A 224 -11.42 -8.16 13.08
CA THR A 224 -10.19 -8.37 13.84
C THR A 224 -10.32 -9.61 14.73
N VAL A 225 -9.21 -10.33 14.93
CA VAL A 225 -9.13 -11.47 15.86
C VAL A 225 -9.53 -11.13 17.30
N GLN A 226 -9.57 -9.85 17.66
CA GLN A 226 -9.89 -9.37 19.01
C GLN A 226 -11.38 -9.36 19.35
N ILE A 227 -12.26 -9.51 18.35
CA ILE A 227 -13.72 -9.49 18.54
C ILE A 227 -14.35 -10.73 17.91
N ASP A 228 -15.52 -11.12 18.43
CA ASP A 228 -16.36 -12.16 17.83
C ASP A 228 -17.76 -11.61 17.56
N PRO A 229 -18.03 -11.15 16.32
CA PRO A 229 -19.30 -10.54 15.98
C PRO A 229 -20.39 -11.59 15.74
N TYR A 230 -21.63 -11.32 16.15
CA TYR A 230 -22.75 -12.27 16.07
C TYR A 230 -23.01 -12.86 14.67
N TRP A 231 -22.66 -12.14 13.61
CA TRP A 231 -22.83 -12.58 12.23
C TRP A 231 -21.77 -13.60 11.77
N SER A 232 -20.65 -13.73 12.49
CA SER A 232 -19.50 -14.56 12.08
C SER A 232 -19.87 -16.04 11.91
N GLY A 233 -20.71 -16.57 12.80
CA GLY A 233 -21.20 -17.95 12.78
C GLY A 233 -22.14 -18.28 11.61
N SER A 234 -22.73 -17.26 10.97
CA SER A 234 -23.59 -17.45 9.79
C SER A 234 -22.81 -17.51 8.46
N LEU A 235 -21.48 -17.33 8.51
CA LEU A 235 -20.60 -17.26 7.35
C LEU A 235 -19.53 -18.36 7.36
N VAL A 236 -18.93 -18.62 6.21
CA VAL A 236 -17.83 -19.58 6.09
C VAL A 236 -16.51 -18.85 6.30
N ARG A 237 -15.79 -19.18 7.37
CA ARG A 237 -14.42 -18.72 7.60
C ARG A 237 -13.50 -19.25 6.51
N THR A 238 -12.73 -18.37 5.88
CA THR A 238 -11.90 -18.68 4.71
C THR A 238 -10.41 -18.73 5.05
N ARG A 239 -9.91 -17.68 5.70
CA ARG A 239 -8.50 -17.51 6.04
C ARG A 239 -8.32 -16.53 7.20
N THR A 240 -7.17 -16.60 7.85
CA THR A 240 -6.66 -15.52 8.71
C THR A 240 -5.42 -14.93 8.04
N VAL A 241 -5.39 -13.61 7.88
CA VAL A 241 -4.26 -12.86 7.32
C VAL A 241 -3.98 -11.69 8.24
N GLY A 242 -2.77 -11.66 8.81
CA GLY A 242 -2.42 -10.72 9.86
C GLY A 242 -3.41 -10.79 11.02
N GLU A 243 -3.89 -9.64 11.47
CA GLU A 243 -4.82 -9.52 12.62
C GLU A 243 -6.30 -9.71 12.22
N HIS A 244 -6.58 -10.18 11.01
CA HIS A 244 -7.93 -10.28 10.46
C HIS A 244 -8.35 -11.71 10.13
N ILE A 245 -9.59 -12.04 10.47
CA ILE A 245 -10.27 -13.27 10.07
C ILE A 245 -11.26 -12.95 8.95
N PHE A 246 -11.16 -13.67 7.84
CA PHE A 246 -11.90 -13.43 6.62
C PHE A 246 -13.00 -14.49 6.42
N TYR A 247 -14.12 -14.05 5.84
CA TYR A 247 -15.32 -14.86 5.64
C TYR A 247 -15.96 -14.61 4.28
N ARG A 248 -16.67 -15.62 3.78
CA ARG A 248 -17.53 -15.51 2.59
C ARG A 248 -18.93 -16.03 2.88
N PHE A 249 -19.86 -15.71 1.99
CA PHE A 249 -21.18 -16.31 2.02
C PHE A 249 -21.08 -17.85 1.87
N PRO A 250 -21.91 -18.60 2.62
CA PRO A 250 -21.97 -20.05 2.48
C PRO A 250 -22.61 -20.42 1.15
N SER A 251 -22.10 -21.49 0.53
CA SER A 251 -22.83 -22.21 -0.52
C SER A 251 -24.11 -22.84 0.05
N ARG A 252 -24.99 -23.32 -0.83
CA ARG A 252 -26.24 -23.99 -0.40
C ARG A 252 -25.98 -25.21 0.49
N ALA A 253 -24.91 -25.96 0.21
CA ALA A 253 -24.53 -27.13 1.01
C ALA A 253 -23.98 -26.71 2.38
N GLU A 254 -23.06 -25.74 2.41
CA GLU A 254 -22.43 -25.25 3.64
C GLU A 254 -23.45 -24.58 4.57
N ARG A 255 -24.44 -23.88 4.02
CA ARG A 255 -25.52 -23.27 4.81
C ARG A 255 -26.26 -24.31 5.64
N GLY A 256 -26.57 -25.46 5.04
CA GLY A 256 -27.23 -26.56 5.73
C GLY A 256 -26.36 -27.29 6.77
N LEU A 257 -25.04 -27.05 6.78
CA LEU A 257 -24.14 -27.50 7.85
C LEU A 257 -24.11 -26.49 9.00
N LEU A 258 -23.95 -25.20 8.68
CA LEU A 258 -23.96 -24.11 9.67
C LEU A 258 -25.27 -24.08 10.47
N GLU A 259 -26.41 -24.30 9.82
CA GLU A 259 -27.73 -24.37 10.47
C GLU A 259 -27.90 -25.57 11.42
N ARG A 260 -27.04 -26.60 11.34
CA ARG A 260 -27.08 -27.77 12.24
C ARG A 260 -26.15 -27.63 13.43
N GLU A 261 -25.14 -26.77 13.30
CA GLU A 261 -24.13 -26.51 14.33
C GLU A 261 -24.49 -25.29 15.21
N ALA A 262 -25.42 -24.45 14.75
CA ALA A 262 -26.00 -23.31 15.47
C ALA A 262 -27.11 -23.73 16.44
#